data_AF-A0A1E3EXH1-F1
#
_entry.id   AF-A0A1E3EXH1-F1
#
_cell.length_a   1.000
_cell.length_b   1.000
_cell.length_c   1.000
_cell.angle_alpha   90.00
_cell.angle_beta   90.00
_cell.angle_gamma   90.00
#
_symmetry.space_group_name_H-M   'P 1'
#
loop_
_entity.id
_entity.type
_entity.pdbx_description
1 polymer ?
#
loop_
_entity_poly.entity_id
_entity_poly.type
_entity_poly.pdbx_seq_one_letter_code
_entity_poly.pdbx_strand_id
1 'polypeptide(L)'
;MARNRFEQVSEIQPDAITLVLRRDNAGASGSIVLPAAASGGRLSSDQVSAHLPAQDAFRGAIRLANDMKLAIVVCDPDGVWKPEWGDLYQAID
;
A
#
# COMPACT_ATOMS: atom_id res chain seq x y z
N MET A 1 9.45 -16.56 13.16
CA MET A 1 8.29 -15.64 13.14
C MET A 1 8.03 -15.29 11.68
N ALA A 2 6.83 -15.57 11.16
CA ALA A 2 6.51 -15.26 9.77
C ALA A 2 6.50 -13.73 9.59
N ARG A 3 7.41 -13.20 8.77
CA ARG A 3 7.35 -11.80 8.34
C ARG A 3 6.25 -11.67 7.30
N ASN A 4 5.48 -10.59 7.39
CA ASN A 4 4.52 -10.27 6.33
C ASN A 4 5.28 -10.06 5.03
N ARG A 5 4.75 -10.60 3.94
CA ARG A 5 5.32 -10.49 2.60
C ARG A 5 4.47 -9.53 1.79
N PHE A 6 5.11 -8.53 1.20
CA PHE A 6 4.47 -7.52 0.38
C PHE A 6 5.12 -7.48 -1.00
N GLU A 7 4.30 -7.28 -2.02
CA GLU A 7 4.78 -7.13 -3.39
C GLU A 7 5.09 -5.66 -3.66
N GLN A 8 6.24 -5.39 -4.27
CA GLN A 8 6.60 -4.09 -4.79
C GLN A 8 6.14 -3.95 -6.23
N VAL A 9 5.33 -2.93 -6.48
CA VAL A 9 4.79 -2.59 -7.80
C VAL A 9 5.19 -1.17 -8.17
N SER A 10 5.29 -0.90 -9.47
CA SER A 10 5.54 0.46 -9.96
C SER A 10 4.26 1.25 -10.21
N GLU A 11 3.12 0.57 -10.33
CA GLU A 11 1.83 1.16 -10.68
C GLU A 11 0.70 0.66 -9.77
N ILE A 12 -0.37 1.43 -9.68
CA ILE A 12 -1.56 1.07 -8.90
C ILE A 12 -2.20 -0.18 -9.51
N GLN A 13 -2.40 -1.21 -8.69
CA GLN A 13 -3.04 -2.45 -9.12
C GLN A 13 -4.56 -2.32 -8.99
N PRO A 14 -5.35 -2.67 -10.02
CA PRO A 14 -6.82 -2.52 -9.99
C PRO A 14 -7.53 -3.53 -9.08
N ASP A 15 -6.86 -4.61 -8.69
CA ASP A 15 -7.36 -5.76 -7.95
C ASP A 15 -6.81 -5.85 -6.51
N ALA A 16 -5.95 -4.91 -6.09
CA ALA A 16 -5.33 -4.89 -4.77
C ALA A 16 -5.29 -3.47 -4.16
N ILE A 17 -5.10 -3.41 -2.83
CA ILE A 17 -4.84 -2.14 -2.15
C ILE A 17 -3.40 -1.75 -2.43
N THR A 18 -3.20 -0.56 -2.99
CA THR A 18 -1.85 -0.04 -3.25
C THR A 18 -1.44 0.94 -2.16
N LEU A 19 -0.40 0.60 -1.41
CA LEU A 19 0.27 1.52 -0.49
C LEU A 19 1.34 2.29 -1.28
N VAL A 20 1.08 3.55 -1.55
CA VAL A 20 2.03 4.46 -2.19
C VAL A 20 2.87 5.11 -1.12
N LEU A 21 4.18 4.89 -1.16
CA LEU A 21 5.14 5.55 -0.29
C LEU A 21 5.92 6.60 -1.08
N ARG A 22 6.12 7.76 -0.48
CA ARG A 22 6.90 8.84 -1.07
C ARG A 22 7.78 9.49 -0.03
N ARG A 23 8.90 10.04 -0.48
CA ARG A 23 9.76 10.87 0.36
C ARG A 23 9.66 12.31 -0.13
N ASP A 24 9.20 13.19 0.75
CA ASP A 24 9.16 14.62 0.52
C ASP A 24 10.05 15.37 1.52
N ASN A 25 10.12 16.70 1.43
CA ASN A 25 10.95 17.54 2.29
C ASN A 25 10.57 17.46 3.79
N ALA A 26 9.34 17.06 4.12
CA ALA A 26 8.87 16.86 5.49
C ALA A 26 9.13 15.42 5.99
N GLY A 27 9.49 14.49 5.10
CA GLY A 27 9.95 13.16 5.45
C GLY A 27 9.28 12.05 4.62
N ALA A 28 9.22 10.86 5.21
CA ALA A 28 8.57 9.70 4.62
C ALA A 28 7.06 9.77 4.83
N SER A 29 6.31 9.99 3.75
CA SER A 29 4.85 9.99 3.74
C SER A 29 4.32 8.81 2.93
N GLY A 30 3.05 8.48 3.13
CA GLY A 30 2.39 7.42 2.42
C GLY A 30 0.90 7.67 2.28
N SER A 31 0.32 7.11 1.23
CA SER A 31 -1.10 7.17 0.89
C SER A 31 -1.58 5.80 0.47
N ILE A 32 -2.83 5.49 0.79
CA ILE A 32 -3.46 4.22 0.47
C ILE A 32 -4.42 4.48 -0.69
N VAL A 33 -4.26 3.72 -1.77
CA VAL A 33 -5.16 3.74 -2.91
C VAL A 33 -5.94 2.43 -2.91
N LEU A 34 -7.26 2.53 -2.81
CA LEU A 34 -8.19 1.42 -2.97
C LEU A 34 -8.98 1.65 -4.27
N PRO A 35 -8.64 0.93 -5.35
CA PRO A 35 -9.40 0.98 -6.58
C PRO A 35 -10.84 0.51 -6.37
N ALA A 36 -11.79 1.11 -7.09
CA ALA A 36 -13.18 0.70 -7.06
C ALA A 36 -13.36 -0.76 -7.51
N ALA A 37 -12.56 -1.20 -8.49
CA ALA A 37 -12.56 -2.57 -8.99
C ALA A 37 -12.19 -3.59 -7.89
N ALA A 38 -11.15 -3.31 -7.11
CA ALA A 38 -10.75 -4.13 -5.95
C ALA A 38 -11.80 -4.13 -4.83
N SER A 39 -12.61 -3.07 -4.72
CA SER A 39 -13.61 -2.93 -3.65
C SER A 39 -14.81 -3.88 -3.79
N GLY A 40 -14.93 -4.62 -4.89
CA GLY A 40 -16.03 -5.56 -5.13
C GLY A 40 -17.41 -4.87 -5.24
N GLY A 41 -17.43 -3.61 -5.72
CA GLY A 41 -18.64 -2.81 -5.84
C GLY A 41 -19.03 -2.02 -4.58
N ARG A 42 -18.19 -2.01 -3.53
CA ARG A 42 -18.40 -1.18 -2.33
C ARG A 42 -18.13 0.31 -2.59
N LEU A 43 -17.26 0.62 -3.54
CA LEU A 43 -16.93 1.99 -3.93
C LEU A 43 -17.42 2.28 -5.35
N SER A 44 -17.99 3.47 -5.54
CA SER A 44 -18.39 3.98 -6.86
C SER A 44 -17.23 4.55 -7.67
N SER A 45 -16.11 4.86 -7.01
CA SER A 45 -14.89 5.42 -7.61
C SER A 45 -13.68 5.09 -6.74
N ASP A 46 -12.49 5.13 -7.33
CA ASP A 46 -11.24 4.88 -6.62
C ASP A 46 -11.11 5.82 -5.42
N GLN A 47 -10.74 5.25 -4.27
CA GLN A 47 -10.58 5.98 -3.03
C GLN A 47 -9.09 6.12 -2.71
N VAL A 48 -8.67 7.36 -2.43
CA VAL A 48 -7.31 7.67 -2.00
C VAL A 48 -7.37 8.25 -0.60
N SER A 49 -6.57 7.71 0.32
CA SER A 49 -6.46 8.25 1.67
C SER A 49 -5.70 9.58 1.67
N ALA A 50 -5.85 10.35 2.75
CA ALA A 50 -4.96 11.48 3.01
C ALA A 50 -3.49 11.01 3.08
N HIS A 51 -2.56 11.92 2.80
CA HIS A 51 -1.14 11.70 3.05
C HIS A 51 -0.91 11.65 4.55
N LEU A 52 -0.37 10.53 5.00
CA LEU A 52 -0.03 10.27 6.40
C LEU A 52 1.47 9.93 6.48
N PRO A 53 2.07 9.97 7.67
CA PRO A 53 3.39 9.39 7.86
C PRO A 53 3.42 7.95 7.35
N ALA A 54 4.50 7.54 6.69
CA ALA A 54 4.58 6.23 6.02
C ALA A 54 4.21 5.05 6.93
N GLN A 55 4.57 5.12 8.21
CA GLN A 55 4.22 4.12 9.21
C GLN A 55 2.71 4.05 9.50
N ASP A 56 2.04 5.20 9.59
CA ASP A 56 0.60 5.25 9.83
C ASP A 56 -0.18 4.81 8.59
N ALA A 57 0.28 5.21 7.39
CA ALA A 57 -0.26 4.73 6.12
C ALA A 57 -0.14 3.20 6.00
N PHE A 58 1.01 2.63 6.35
CA PHE A 58 1.21 1.18 6.39
C PHE A 58 0.22 0.48 7.34
N ARG A 59 0.08 0.97 8.58
CA ARG A 59 -0.88 0.40 9.54
C ARG A 59 -2.32 0.50 9.06
N GLY A 60 -2.67 1.62 8.42
CA GLY A 60 -3.98 1.82 7.79
C GLY A 60 -4.23 0.83 6.66
N ALA A 61 -3.25 0.61 5.79
CA ALA A 61 -3.35 -0.34 4.68
C ALA A 61 -3.57 -1.77 5.20
N ILE A 62 -2.84 -2.18 6.23
CA ILE A 62 -3.00 -3.49 6.87
C ILE A 62 -4.41 -3.68 7.41
N ARG A 63 -4.95 -2.68 8.11
CA ARG A 63 -6.33 -2.75 8.62
C ARG A 63 -7.34 -2.86 7.49
N LEU A 64 -7.20 -2.03 6.46
CA LEU A 64 -8.09 -2.03 5.30
C LEU A 64 -8.06 -3.36 4.56
N ALA A 65 -6.88 -3.93 4.35
CA ALA A 65 -6.71 -5.23 3.72
C ALA A 65 -7.33 -6.36 4.54
N ASN A 66 -7.21 -6.33 5.86
CA ASN A 66 -7.84 -7.32 6.73
C ASN A 66 -9.37 -7.22 6.73
N ASP A 67 -9.91 -6.01 6.67
CA ASP A 67 -11.35 -5.73 6.60
C ASP A 67 -11.94 -6.14 5.25
N MET A 68 -11.26 -5.74 4.16
CA MET A 68 -11.70 -5.99 2.78
C MET A 68 -11.30 -7.38 2.26
N LYS A 69 -10.42 -8.09 2.98
CA LYS A 69 -9.78 -9.35 2.55
C LYS A 69 -9.03 -9.23 1.21
N LEU A 70 -8.38 -8.08 0.99
CA LEU A 70 -7.61 -7.78 -0.22
C LEU A 70 -6.11 -7.92 0.03
N ALA A 71 -5.37 -8.20 -1.05
CA ALA A 71 -3.91 -8.13 -1.02
C ALA A 71 -3.44 -6.67 -0.90
N ILE A 72 -2.25 -6.48 -0.34
CA ILE A 72 -1.56 -5.18 -0.32
C ILE A 72 -0.34 -5.28 -1.21
N VAL A 73 -0.25 -4.34 -2.14
CA VAL A 73 0.93 -4.08 -2.94
C VAL A 73 1.51 -2.73 -2.54
N VAL A 74 2.82 -2.56 -2.69
CA VAL A 74 3.56 -1.39 -2.24
C VAL A 74 4.21 -0.72 -3.43
N CYS A 75 3.85 0.53 -3.66
CA CYS A 75 4.49 1.38 -4.63
C CYS A 75 5.47 2.30 -3.90
N ASP A 76 6.76 1.96 -3.95
CA ASP A 76 7.82 2.70 -3.27
C ASP A 76 8.93 3.11 -4.25
N PRO A 77 8.73 4.18 -5.03
CA PRO A 77 9.75 4.70 -5.95
C PRO A 77 10.94 5.36 -5.22
N ASP A 78 10.74 5.82 -3.97
CA ASP A 78 11.72 6.61 -3.22
C ASP A 78 12.53 5.80 -2.19
N GLY A 79 12.30 4.48 -2.09
CA GLY A 79 12.97 3.62 -1.11
C GLY A 79 12.66 4.03 0.34
N VAL A 80 11.40 4.28 0.64
CA VAL A 80 10.86 4.60 1.96
C VAL A 80 10.60 3.35 2.79
N TRP A 81 10.37 2.20 2.14
CA TRP A 81 10.05 0.93 2.80
C TRP A 81 11.10 0.58 3.85
N LYS A 82 10.62 0.14 5.02
CA LYS A 82 11.49 -0.32 6.09
C LYS A 82 11.43 -1.84 6.23
N PRO A 83 12.59 -2.54 6.30
CA PRO A 83 12.63 -3.99 6.45
C PRO A 83 12.01 -4.49 7.77
N GLU A 84 11.79 -3.58 8.74
CA GLU A 84 11.07 -3.88 9.98
C GLU A 84 9.56 -4.14 9.76
N TRP A 85 8.98 -3.65 8.67
CA TRP A 85 7.55 -3.82 8.37
C TRP A 85 7.24 -5.18 7.74
N GLY A 86 8.19 -5.74 7.00
CA GLY A 86 8.05 -7.00 6.30
C GLY A 86 9.08 -7.15 5.18
N ASP A 87 9.04 -8.33 4.56
CA ASP A 87 9.84 -8.59 3.36
C ASP A 87 9.09 -8.01 2.16
N LEU A 88 9.73 -7.06 1.48
CA LEU A 88 9.26 -6.48 0.23
C LEU A 88 9.94 -7.22 -0.91
N TYR A 89 9.16 -7.87 -1.78
CA TYR A 89 9.68 -8.54 -2.96
C TYR A 89 9.19 -7.82 -4.20
N GLN A 90 10.07 -7.63 -5.16
CA GLN A 90 9.67 -7.17 -6.48
C GLN A 90 9.15 -8.39 -7.25
N ALA A 91 7.92 -8.34 -7.75
CA ALA A 91 7.45 -9.34 -8.70
C ALA A 91 8.35 -9.23 -9.94
N ILE A 92 9.24 -10.19 -10.10
CA ILE A 92 10.02 -10.33 -11.32
C ILE A 92 9.05 -10.99 -12.30
N ASP A 93 8.57 -10.21 -13.26
CA ASP A 93 7.84 -10.71 -14.44
C ASP A 93 8.75 -11.65 -15.26
#